data_AF-A0AAV5FR79-F1
#
_entry.id   AF-A0AAV5FR79-F1
#
_cell.length_a   1.000
_cell.length_b   1.000
_cell.length_c   1.000
_cell.angle_alpha   90.00
_cell.angle_beta   90.00
_cell.angle_gamma   90.00
#
_symmetry.space_group_name_H-M   'P 1'
#
loop_
_entity.id
_entity.type
_entity.pdbx_description
1 polymer ?
#
loop_
_entity_poly.entity_id
_entity_poly.type
_entity_poly.pdbx_seq_one_letter_code
_entity_poly.pdbx_strand_id
1 'polypeptide(L)'
;MVGHCSCMLFETHGIPCRHIIYVLRAAKQNELPRHYVLKRWTKNCKKEVVYDADENLLEEKGRTSMDTGVKMLASDMRKEMEDIFQQAGSCMHTMKIINSKFQKFVDEVKLEFPTNQPSRFEELEHFTGCTIPSQVNICRQLIIALRVESKESGDTQIREVVTRRKRRLRKRKMKGLHVCAGHAKS
;
A
#
# COMPACT_ATOMS: atom_id res chain seq x y z
N MET A 1 -4.39 23.90 9.70
CA MET A 1 -2.95 23.92 9.99
C MET A 1 -2.24 23.14 8.89
N VAL A 2 -1.54 23.84 7.99
CA VAL A 2 -0.66 23.21 6.99
C VAL A 2 0.76 23.33 7.54
N GLY A 3 1.46 22.21 7.70
CA GLY A 3 2.78 22.17 8.32
C GLY A 3 3.83 21.81 7.29
N HIS A 4 4.62 22.78 6.84
CA HIS A 4 5.73 22.50 5.94
C HIS A 4 6.92 21.93 6.74
N CYS A 5 7.49 20.82 6.29
CA CYS A 5 8.65 20.20 6.90
C CYS A 5 9.86 20.31 5.96
N SER A 6 11.00 20.78 6.46
CA SER A 6 12.26 20.81 5.70
C SER A 6 12.76 19.41 5.25
N CYS A 7 12.16 18.35 5.77
CA CYS A 7 12.40 16.98 5.33
C CYS A 7 11.77 16.64 3.98
N MET A 8 10.86 17.47 3.47
CA MET A 8 10.25 17.39 2.14
C MET A 8 9.59 16.03 1.80
N LEU A 9 9.26 15.19 2.78
CA LEU A 9 8.76 13.83 2.52
C LEU A 9 7.36 13.85 1.90
N PHE A 10 6.54 14.82 2.28
CA PHE A 10 5.21 14.94 1.71
C PHE A 10 5.28 15.43 0.26
N GLU A 11 6.16 16.38 -0.02
CA GLU A 11 6.40 16.96 -1.33
C GLU A 11 7.04 15.94 -2.29
N THR A 12 7.92 15.07 -1.79
CA THR A 12 8.62 14.08 -2.61
C THR A 12 7.89 12.74 -2.76
N HIS A 13 7.17 12.28 -1.73
CA HIS A 13 6.54 10.94 -1.72
C HIS A 13 5.02 10.97 -1.50
N GLY A 14 4.46 12.15 -1.19
CA GLY A 14 3.04 12.28 -0.88
C GLY A 14 2.64 11.68 0.46
N ILE A 15 3.58 11.55 1.40
CA ILE A 15 3.38 10.92 2.71
C ILE A 15 3.83 11.89 3.82
N PRO A 16 2.96 12.21 4.80
CA PRO A 16 3.35 13.02 5.94
C PRO A 16 4.52 12.40 6.71
N CYS A 17 5.56 13.18 6.97
CA CYS A 17 6.69 12.72 7.75
C CYS A 17 6.35 12.57 9.25
N ARG A 18 7.22 11.87 9.99
CA ARG A 18 7.10 11.75 11.45
C ARG A 18 6.99 13.09 12.18
N HIS A 19 7.59 14.15 11.63
CA HIS A 19 7.56 15.49 12.23
C HIS A 19 6.16 16.12 12.11
N ILE A 20 5.56 16.04 10.92
CA ILE A 20 4.18 16.51 10.68
C ILE A 20 3.20 15.71 11.55
N ILE A 21 3.34 14.38 11.61
CA ILE A 21 2.51 13.52 12.45
C ILE A 21 2.61 13.91 13.94
N TYR A 22 3.81 14.20 14.44
CA TYR A 22 3.99 14.63 15.82
C TYR A 22 3.27 15.95 16.13
N VAL A 23 3.39 16.94 15.23
CA VAL A 23 2.69 18.23 15.38
C VAL A 23 1.18 18.05 15.38
N LEU A 24 0.63 17.20 14.49
CA LEU A 24 -0.80 16.91 14.45
C LEU A 24 -1.30 16.26 15.75
N ARG A 25 -0.53 15.33 16.32
CA ARG A 25 -0.84 14.71 17.62
C ARG A 25 -0.81 15.72 18.76
N ALA A 26 0.20 16.58 18.79
CA ALA A 26 0.29 17.66 19.78
C ALA A 26 -0.89 18.63 19.67
N ALA A 27 -1.36 18.90 18.45
CA ALA A 27 -2.55 19.69 18.17
C ALA A 27 -3.88 18.94 18.37
N LYS A 28 -3.84 17.71 18.94
CA LYS A 28 -5.01 16.84 19.20
C LYS A 28 -5.92 16.64 17.98
N GLN A 29 -5.33 16.60 16.78
CA GLN A 29 -6.05 16.27 15.56
C GLN A 29 -6.20 14.76 15.46
N ASN A 30 -7.44 14.27 15.51
CA ASN A 30 -7.76 12.84 15.38
C ASN A 30 -7.81 12.38 13.92
N GLU A 31 -7.95 13.33 12.99
CA GLU A 31 -7.99 13.06 11.56
C GLU A 31 -6.85 13.79 10.85
N LEU A 32 -6.34 13.16 9.80
CA LEU A 32 -5.36 13.78 8.93
C LEU A 32 -6.06 14.86 8.10
N PRO A 33 -5.61 16.13 8.13
CA PRO A 33 -6.19 17.17 7.31
C PRO A 33 -6.21 16.82 5.81
N ARG A 34 -7.28 17.23 5.11
CA ARG A 34 -7.53 16.88 3.69
C ARG A 34 -6.36 17.18 2.75
N HIS A 35 -5.58 18.23 3.01
CA HIS A 35 -4.44 18.59 2.16
C HIS A 35 -3.32 17.54 2.16
N TYR A 36 -3.25 16.66 3.16
CA TYR A 36 -2.32 15.54 3.18
C TYR A 36 -2.89 14.26 2.53
N VAL A 37 -4.16 14.25 2.14
CA VAL A 37 -4.83 13.11 1.50
C VAL A 37 -4.80 13.33 -0.01
N LEU A 38 -3.77 12.82 -0.68
CA LEU A 38 -3.67 12.89 -2.14
C LEU A 38 -4.72 11.99 -2.81
N LYS A 39 -5.14 12.36 -4.02
CA LYS A 39 -6.09 11.58 -4.83
C LYS A 39 -5.74 10.09 -4.94
N ARG A 40 -4.45 9.77 -5.14
CA ARG A 40 -3.95 8.37 -5.21
C ARG A 40 -4.28 7.54 -3.97
N TRP A 41 -4.45 8.19 -2.82
CA TRP A 41 -4.74 7.56 -1.53
C TRP A 41 -6.23 7.55 -1.20
N THR A 42 -7.10 8.03 -2.09
CA THR A 42 -8.56 8.01 -1.89
C THR A 42 -9.17 6.69 -2.36
N LYS A 43 -10.32 6.30 -1.78
CA LYS A 43 -11.07 5.09 -2.16
C LYS A 43 -11.46 5.07 -3.65
N ASN A 44 -11.59 6.24 -4.27
CA ASN A 44 -12.02 6.40 -5.66
C ASN A 44 -10.83 6.70 -6.60
N CYS A 45 -9.58 6.44 -6.20
CA CYS A 45 -8.41 6.74 -7.01
C CYS A 45 -8.39 6.06 -8.39
N LYS A 46 -9.13 4.95 -8.55
CA LYS A 46 -9.27 4.17 -9.80
C LYS A 46 -10.49 4.54 -10.65
N LYS A 47 -11.30 5.51 -10.22
CA LYS A 47 -12.51 5.92 -10.97
C LYS A 47 -12.25 7.10 -11.90
N GLU A 48 -11.06 7.67 -11.87
CA GLU A 48 -10.69 8.71 -12.81
C GLU A 48 -10.28 8.04 -14.13
N VAL A 49 -10.90 8.54 -15.19
CA VAL A 49 -10.57 8.22 -16.56
C VAL A 49 -9.14 8.69 -16.83
N VAL A 50 -8.28 7.76 -17.26
CA VAL A 50 -6.92 8.10 -17.70
C VAL A 50 -6.98 8.36 -19.20
N TYR A 51 -6.28 9.38 -19.68
CA TYR A 51 -6.10 9.63 -21.11
C TYR A 51 -4.64 9.41 -21.48
N ASP A 52 -4.37 8.92 -22.69
CA ASP A 52 -3.01 8.86 -23.23
C ASP A 52 -2.54 10.23 -23.75
N ALA A 53 -1.30 10.28 -24.25
CA ALA A 53 -0.71 11.50 -24.80
C ALA A 53 -1.41 11.97 -26.09
N ASP A 54 -2.18 11.09 -26.72
CA ASP A 54 -2.94 11.34 -27.95
C ASP A 54 -4.43 11.62 -27.66
N GLU A 55 -4.76 11.92 -26.40
CA GLU A 55 -6.12 12.19 -25.89
C GLU A 55 -7.10 11.02 -26.00
N ASN A 56 -6.63 9.79 -26.24
CA ASN A 56 -7.50 8.63 -26.19
C ASN A 56 -7.78 8.22 -24.76
N LEU A 57 -9.01 7.74 -24.54
CA LEU A 57 -9.46 7.17 -23.28
C LEU A 57 -8.69 5.88 -22.96
N LEU A 58 -7.69 5.96 -22.07
CA LEU A 58 -7.11 4.78 -21.43
C LEU A 58 -8.11 4.27 -20.40
N GLU A 59 -9.10 3.51 -20.85
CA GLU A 59 -9.95 2.77 -19.93
C GLU A 59 -9.08 1.81 -19.11
N GLU A 60 -8.91 2.09 -17.80
CA GLU A 60 -8.50 1.05 -16.87
C GLU A 60 -9.63 0.01 -16.95
N LYS A 61 -9.37 -1.12 -17.62
CA LYS A 61 -10.22 -2.33 -17.58
C LYS A 61 -10.25 -2.83 -16.14
N GLY A 62 -10.96 -2.10 -15.29
CA GLY A 62 -11.09 -2.33 -13.87
C GLY A 62 -11.85 -3.62 -13.68
N ARG A 63 -11.12 -4.74 -13.60
CA ARG A 63 -11.62 -6.07 -13.21
C ARG A 63 -13.00 -6.38 -13.78
N THR A 64 -13.04 -6.80 -15.05
CA THR A 64 -14.25 -7.12 -15.80
C THR A 64 -15.33 -6.03 -15.65
N SER A 65 -15.61 -5.32 -16.73
CA SER A 65 -16.93 -4.69 -16.89
C SER A 65 -17.99 -5.80 -16.99
N MET A 66 -18.11 -6.62 -15.95
CA MET A 66 -19.21 -7.51 -15.75
C MET A 66 -20.36 -6.58 -15.44
N ASP A 67 -21.30 -6.57 -16.37
CA ASP A 67 -22.53 -5.82 -16.32
C ASP A 67 -23.14 -5.92 -14.91
N THR A 68 -23.77 -4.83 -14.46
CA THR A 68 -24.36 -4.78 -13.11
C THR A 68 -25.39 -5.90 -12.95
N GLY A 69 -26.11 -6.26 -14.01
CA GLY A 69 -27.02 -7.40 -14.05
C GLY A 69 -26.30 -8.73 -13.86
N VAL A 70 -25.14 -8.95 -14.49
CA VAL A 70 -24.35 -10.18 -14.28
C VAL A 70 -23.82 -10.27 -12.84
N LYS A 71 -23.44 -9.15 -12.22
CA LYS A 71 -23.03 -9.11 -10.81
C LYS A 71 -24.18 -9.44 -9.86
N MET A 72 -25.38 -8.95 -10.15
CA MET A 72 -26.58 -9.26 -9.39
C MET A 72 -26.92 -10.75 -9.53
N LEU A 73 -27.00 -11.27 -10.77
CA LEU A 73 -27.28 -12.68 -11.04
C LEU A 73 -26.29 -13.61 -10.33
N ALA A 74 -24.99 -13.32 -10.41
CA ALA A 74 -23.97 -14.11 -9.70
C ALA A 74 -24.14 -14.06 -8.18
N SER A 75 -24.66 -12.96 -7.64
CA SER A 75 -24.92 -12.81 -6.20
C SER A 75 -26.14 -13.62 -5.77
N ASP A 76 -27.20 -13.62 -6.58
CA ASP A 76 -28.41 -14.42 -6.35
C ASP A 76 -28.08 -15.92 -6.39
N MET A 77 -27.31 -16.37 -7.39
CA MET A 77 -26.85 -17.76 -7.47
C MET A 77 -26.04 -18.19 -6.23
N ARG A 78 -25.16 -17.32 -5.72
CA ARG A 78 -24.40 -17.63 -4.49
C ARG A 78 -25.31 -17.77 -3.28
N LYS A 79 -26.32 -16.91 -3.17
CA LYS A 79 -27.30 -16.96 -2.08
C LYS A 79 -28.10 -18.25 -2.11
N GLU A 80 -28.62 -18.65 -3.28
CA GLU A 80 -29.39 -19.89 -3.43
C GLU A 80 -28.55 -21.12 -3.04
N MET A 81 -27.28 -21.16 -3.43
CA MET A 81 -26.38 -22.27 -3.06
C MET A 81 -26.16 -22.33 -1.54
N GLU A 82 -25.97 -21.17 -0.90
CA GLU A 82 -25.82 -21.06 0.55
C GLU A 82 -27.09 -21.52 1.28
N ASP A 83 -28.28 -21.14 0.80
CA ASP A 83 -29.56 -21.58 1.35
C ASP A 83 -29.70 -23.11 1.26
N ILE A 84 -29.29 -23.72 0.14
CA ILE A 84 -29.24 -25.18 -0.02
C ILE A 84 -28.31 -25.82 1.01
N PHE A 85 -27.12 -25.26 1.24
CA PHE A 85 -26.18 -25.78 2.23
C PHE A 85 -26.72 -25.69 3.65
N GLN A 86 -27.42 -24.61 3.99
CA GLN A 86 -28.03 -24.45 5.30
C GLN A 86 -29.19 -25.42 5.51
N GLN A 87 -30.03 -25.64 4.49
CA GLN A 87 -31.17 -26.56 4.55
C GLN A 87 -30.76 -28.04 4.57
N ALA A 88 -29.66 -28.40 3.90
CA ALA A 88 -29.15 -29.76 3.87
C ALA A 88 -28.71 -30.29 5.26
N GLY A 89 -28.48 -29.38 6.21
CA GLY A 89 -27.86 -29.66 7.50
C GLY A 89 -26.43 -30.19 7.37
N SER A 90 -25.73 -30.40 8.49
CA SER A 90 -24.34 -30.91 8.49
C SER A 90 -24.21 -32.40 8.11
N CYS A 91 -25.17 -32.96 7.37
CA CYS A 91 -25.14 -34.35 6.94
C CYS A 91 -24.18 -34.53 5.75
N MET A 92 -23.11 -35.29 5.97
CA MET A 92 -22.11 -35.60 4.93
C MET A 92 -22.71 -36.30 3.70
N HIS A 93 -23.75 -37.12 3.89
CA HIS A 93 -24.41 -37.81 2.78
C HIS A 93 -25.12 -36.81 1.87
N THR A 94 -25.91 -35.91 2.45
CA THR A 94 -26.61 -34.85 1.71
C THR A 94 -25.64 -33.91 1.00
N MET A 95 -24.54 -33.54 1.68
CA MET A 95 -23.50 -32.70 1.08
C MET A 95 -22.81 -33.36 -0.13
N LYS A 96 -22.57 -34.68 -0.08
CA LYS A 96 -22.04 -35.44 -1.22
C LYS A 96 -23.00 -35.43 -2.42
N ILE A 97 -24.32 -35.52 -2.18
CA ILE A 97 -25.33 -35.43 -3.23
C ILE A 97 -25.29 -34.06 -3.89
N ILE A 98 -25.26 -32.99 -3.08
CA ILE A 98 -25.20 -31.60 -3.57
C ILE A 98 -23.93 -31.39 -4.40
N ASN A 99 -22.77 -31.81 -3.89
CA ASN A 99 -21.50 -31.69 -4.60
C ASN A 99 -21.50 -32.47 -5.93
N SER A 100 -22.05 -33.68 -5.95
CA SER A 100 -22.18 -34.46 -7.19
C SER A 100 -23.05 -33.76 -8.23
N LYS A 101 -24.17 -33.15 -7.82
CA LYS A 101 -25.04 -32.38 -8.73
C LYS A 101 -24.35 -31.11 -9.24
N PHE A 102 -23.69 -30.37 -8.35
CA PHE A 102 -22.99 -29.14 -8.70
C PHE A 102 -21.83 -29.41 -9.67
N GLN A 103 -21.06 -30.48 -9.46
CA GLN A 103 -19.95 -30.82 -10.34
C GLN A 103 -20.43 -31.13 -11.77
N LYS A 104 -21.53 -31.86 -11.92
CA LYS A 104 -22.14 -32.12 -13.24
C LYS A 104 -22.52 -30.83 -13.95
N PHE A 105 -23.18 -29.91 -13.24
CA PHE A 105 -23.51 -28.58 -13.76
C PHE A 105 -22.26 -27.80 -14.19
N VAL A 106 -21.22 -27.80 -13.37
CA VAL A 106 -19.95 -27.13 -13.71
C VAL A 106 -19.34 -27.71 -14.98
N ASP A 107 -19.38 -29.03 -15.14
CA ASP A 107 -18.83 -29.70 -16.31
C ASP A 107 -19.65 -29.37 -17.58
N GLU A 108 -20.99 -29.31 -17.48
CA GLU A 108 -21.86 -28.86 -18.56
C GLU A 108 -21.57 -27.40 -18.97
N VAL A 109 -21.47 -26.47 -18.00
CA VAL A 109 -21.21 -25.06 -18.29
C VAL A 109 -19.83 -24.83 -18.91
N LYS A 110 -18.83 -25.62 -18.55
CA LYS A 110 -17.50 -25.54 -19.16
C LYS A 110 -17.49 -25.93 -20.63
N LEU A 111 -18.44 -26.74 -21.10
CA LEU A 111 -18.57 -27.11 -22.51
C LEU A 111 -19.14 -25.96 -23.35
N GLU A 112 -20.04 -25.18 -22.77
CA GLU A 112 -20.64 -23.99 -23.43
C GLU A 112 -19.65 -22.83 -23.57
N PHE A 113 -18.63 -22.78 -22.71
CA PHE A 113 -17.60 -21.74 -22.71
C PHE A 113 -16.21 -22.37 -22.61
N PRO A 114 -15.56 -22.74 -23.74
CA PRO A 114 -14.19 -23.23 -23.70
C PRO A 114 -13.31 -22.19 -23.01
N THR A 115 -12.63 -22.59 -21.94
CA THR A 115 -11.73 -21.72 -21.16
C THR A 115 -10.46 -21.45 -21.97
N ASN A 116 -10.59 -20.66 -23.02
CA ASN A 116 -9.49 -20.08 -23.79
C ASN A 116 -9.18 -18.65 -23.31
N GLN A 117 -9.53 -18.31 -22.06
CA GLN A 117 -9.06 -17.05 -21.49
C GLN A 117 -7.55 -17.20 -21.28
N PRO A 118 -6.71 -16.37 -21.95
CA PRO A 118 -5.29 -16.36 -21.67
C PRO A 118 -5.10 -16.16 -20.17
N SER A 119 -4.13 -16.85 -19.61
CA SER A 119 -3.77 -16.63 -18.21
C SER A 119 -3.51 -15.14 -18.02
N ARG A 120 -3.83 -14.61 -16.83
CA ARG A 120 -3.54 -13.20 -16.50
C ARG A 120 -2.07 -12.82 -16.75
N PHE A 121 -1.17 -13.82 -16.71
CA PHE A 121 0.23 -13.67 -17.09
C PHE A 121 0.37 -13.46 -18.60
N GLU A 122 -0.21 -14.31 -19.44
CA GLU A 122 -0.22 -14.13 -20.91
C GLU A 122 -0.83 -12.80 -21.35
N GLU A 123 -1.92 -12.34 -20.72
CA GLU A 123 -2.50 -11.01 -21.00
C GLU A 123 -1.49 -9.89 -20.72
N LEU A 124 -0.76 -10.00 -19.60
CA LEU A 124 0.22 -9.01 -19.18
C LEU A 124 1.51 -9.07 -20.02
N GLU A 125 1.95 -10.27 -20.41
CA GLU A 125 3.09 -10.48 -21.31
C GLU A 125 2.80 -9.94 -22.71
N HIS A 126 1.59 -10.18 -23.24
CA HIS A 126 1.14 -9.59 -24.50
C HIS A 126 1.10 -8.06 -24.43
N PHE A 127 0.58 -7.48 -23.35
CA PHE A 127 0.53 -6.03 -23.17
C PHE A 127 1.93 -5.40 -23.03
N THR A 128 2.83 -6.05 -22.30
CA THR A 128 4.19 -5.52 -22.05
C THR A 128 5.20 -5.87 -23.15
N GLY A 129 4.85 -6.80 -24.05
CA GLY A 129 5.76 -7.34 -25.06
C GLY A 129 6.94 -8.13 -24.48
N CYS A 130 6.89 -8.50 -23.21
CA CYS A 130 7.98 -9.15 -22.49
C CYS A 130 7.45 -10.31 -21.64
N THR A 131 8.22 -11.40 -21.54
CA THR A 131 7.92 -12.48 -20.61
C THR A 131 8.15 -12.03 -19.17
N ILE A 132 7.21 -12.33 -18.27
CA ILE A 132 7.30 -11.97 -16.86
C ILE A 132 8.39 -12.83 -16.21
N PRO A 133 9.42 -12.21 -15.60
CA PRO A 133 10.51 -12.96 -15.02
C PRO A 133 10.02 -13.77 -13.80
N SER A 134 10.45 -15.02 -13.71
CA SER A 134 10.13 -15.93 -12.60
C SER A 134 10.76 -15.50 -11.27
N GLN A 135 11.73 -14.58 -11.31
CA GLN A 135 12.40 -14.02 -10.15
C GLN A 135 12.58 -12.51 -10.31
N VAL A 136 12.17 -11.75 -9.28
CA VAL A 136 12.33 -10.29 -9.25
C VAL A 136 13.29 -9.95 -8.11
N ASN A 137 14.46 -9.43 -8.47
CA ASN A 137 15.40 -8.88 -7.49
C ASN A 137 14.96 -7.46 -7.12
N ILE A 138 14.32 -7.31 -5.96
CA ILE A 138 13.96 -5.99 -5.44
C ILE A 138 15.22 -5.35 -4.86
N CYS A 139 15.89 -4.53 -5.67
CA CYS A 139 16.95 -3.68 -5.16
C CYS A 139 16.35 -2.68 -4.15
N ARG A 140 16.62 -2.90 -2.86
CA ARG A 140 16.33 -1.90 -1.82
C ARG A 140 17.11 -0.64 -2.19
N GLN A 141 16.40 0.42 -2.59
CA GLN A 141 16.95 1.65 -3.14
C GLN A 141 18.24 2.08 -2.42
N LEU A 142 19.35 2.06 -3.15
CA LEU A 142 20.56 2.75 -2.75
C LEU A 142 20.26 4.25 -2.67
N ILE A 143 19.99 4.76 -1.47
CA ILE A 143 20.20 6.19 -1.15
C ILE A 143 21.71 6.47 -1.01
N ILE A 144 22.55 5.94 -1.91
CA ILE A 144 24.02 6.06 -1.81
C ILE A 144 24.67 6.50 -3.14
N ALA A 145 23.93 6.60 -4.24
CA ALA A 145 24.50 7.05 -5.52
C ALA A 145 24.73 8.57 -5.64
N LEU A 146 24.47 9.38 -4.60
CA LEU A 146 24.87 10.79 -4.54
C LEU A 146 26.10 11.04 -3.64
N ARG A 147 26.76 9.98 -3.13
CA ARG A 147 27.89 10.13 -2.19
C ARG A 147 29.27 9.95 -2.84
N VAL A 148 29.35 9.67 -4.13
CA VAL A 148 30.63 9.37 -4.79
C VAL A 148 31.36 10.65 -5.26
N GLU A 149 30.66 11.75 -5.53
CA GLU A 149 31.28 12.98 -6.08
C GLU A 149 31.83 13.96 -5.02
N SER A 150 31.73 13.68 -3.70
CA SER A 150 32.20 14.62 -2.66
C SER A 150 33.33 14.08 -1.78
N LYS A 151 34.06 13.06 -2.25
CA LYS A 151 34.98 12.29 -1.42
C LYS A 151 36.43 12.77 -1.38
N GLU A 152 36.78 13.93 -1.94
CA GLU A 152 38.20 14.35 -1.98
C GLU A 152 38.59 15.61 -1.18
N SER A 153 37.69 16.37 -0.52
CA SER A 153 38.16 17.59 0.19
C SER A 153 37.66 17.85 1.62
N GLY A 154 36.83 16.97 2.21
CA GLY A 154 36.10 17.30 3.45
C GLY A 154 36.54 16.60 4.74
N ASP A 155 37.47 15.64 4.70
CA ASP A 155 37.63 14.67 5.81
C ASP A 155 38.32 15.23 7.07
N THR A 156 39.01 16.37 6.97
CA THR A 156 39.69 16.97 8.12
C THR A 156 38.72 17.76 9.03
N GLN A 157 37.68 18.39 8.48
CA GLN A 157 36.78 19.25 9.27
C GLN A 157 35.67 18.49 10.01
N ILE A 158 35.23 17.33 9.50
CA ILE A 158 34.13 16.56 10.11
C ILE A 158 34.59 15.89 11.42
N ARG A 159 35.85 15.48 11.52
CA ARG A 159 36.43 14.91 12.76
C ARG A 159 36.45 15.92 13.92
N GLU A 160 36.71 17.20 13.65
CA GLU A 160 36.69 18.26 14.67
C GLU A 160 35.26 18.60 15.15
N VAL A 161 34.27 18.61 14.26
CA VAL A 161 32.88 18.93 14.63
C VAL A 161 32.25 17.81 15.47
N VAL A 162 32.53 16.55 15.13
CA VAL A 162 32.03 15.38 15.88
C VAL A 162 32.67 15.29 17.26
N THR A 163 33.96 15.60 17.39
CA THR A 163 34.65 15.64 18.70
C THR A 163 34.15 16.81 19.56
N ARG A 164 33.86 17.99 18.97
CA ARG A 164 33.21 19.11 19.68
C ARG A 164 31.79 18.77 20.18
N ARG A 165 30.97 18.06 19.39
CA ARG A 165 29.62 17.62 19.80
C ARG A 165 29.66 16.59 20.93
N LYS A 166 30.59 15.62 20.89
CA LYS A 166 30.78 14.64 21.98
C LYS A 166 31.23 15.30 23.30
N ARG A 167 32.08 16.34 23.24
CA ARG A 167 32.47 17.14 24.42
C ARG A 167 31.30 17.97 25.00
N ARG A 168 30.39 18.50 24.17
CA ARG A 168 29.19 19.23 24.64
C ARG A 168 28.13 18.30 25.28
N LEU A 169 27.94 17.09 24.78
CA LEU A 169 27.03 16.12 25.41
C LEU A 169 27.53 15.63 26.77
N ARG A 170 28.85 15.41 26.93
CA ARG A 170 29.42 15.03 28.24
C ARG A 170 29.30 16.15 29.29
N LYS A 171 29.50 17.42 28.91
CA LYS A 171 29.31 18.58 29.82
C LYS A 171 27.84 18.80 30.23
N ARG A 172 26.87 18.46 29.37
CA ARG A 172 25.43 18.51 29.72
C ARG A 172 25.01 17.38 30.67
N LYS A 173 25.64 16.20 30.57
CA LYS A 173 25.33 15.06 31.46
C LYS A 173 25.87 15.24 32.89
N MET A 174 26.98 15.97 33.08
CA MET A 174 27.46 16.35 34.43
C MET A 174 26.69 17.51 35.09
N LYS A 175 26.08 18.42 34.31
CA LYS A 175 25.28 19.52 34.87
C LYS A 175 23.81 19.15 35.16
N GLY A 176 23.35 17.99 34.70
CA GLY A 176 22.00 17.46 34.99
C GLY A 176 21.90 16.67 36.29
N LEU A 177 23.01 16.42 37.00
CA LEU A 177 23.02 15.66 38.26
C LEU A 177 22.96 16.54 39.53
N HIS A 178 22.84 17.86 39.40
CA HIS A 178 22.85 18.80 40.54
C HIS A 178 21.53 19.57 40.75
N VAL A 179 20.44 19.21 40.06
CA VAL A 179 19.13 19.91 40.17
C VAL A 179 17.99 18.95 40.56
N CYS A 180 18.31 17.91 41.32
CA CYS A 180 17.33 17.04 41.97
C CYS A 180 17.76 16.74 43.42
N ALA A 181 18.01 17.79 44.21
CA ALA A 181 18.13 17.69 45.65
C ALA A 181 17.72 19.04 46.25
N GLY A 182 16.47 19.12 46.71
CA GLY A 182 15.94 20.31 47.39
C GLY A 182 14.51 20.59 46.95
N HIS A 183 13.56 19.95 47.61
CA HIS A 183 12.33 20.52 48.16
C HIS A 183 11.55 19.36 48.81
N ALA A 184 11.97 19.02 50.03
CA ALA A 184 11.16 18.34 51.02
C ALA A 184 11.30 19.14 52.31
N LYS A 185 10.16 19.35 53.00
CA LYS A 185 9.92 20.24 54.17
C LYS A 185 9.69 21.69 53.74
N SER A 186 8.62 22.38 54.14
CA SER A 186 7.64 22.20 55.22
C SER A 186 6.25 22.64 54.78
#